data_AF-A0A7S1JHJ0-F1
#
_entry.id   AF-A0A7S1JHJ0-F1
#
_cell.length_a   1.000
_cell.length_b   1.000
_cell.length_c   1.000
_cell.angle_alpha   90.00
_cell.angle_beta   90.00
_cell.angle_gamma   90.00
#
_symmetry.space_group_name_H-M   'P 1'
#
loop_
_entity.id
_entity.type
_entity.pdbx_description
1 polymer ?
#
loop_
_entity_poly.entity_id
_entity_poly.type
_entity_poly.pdbx_seq_one_letter_code
_entity_poly.pdbx_strand_id
1 'polypeptide(L)'
;GSHDTLGANLTAISHVHRFEGSVDILQSKTKPKKLAIIASDGRRYNYLLKGREDLHLDERVMQFLSITSDLLQSHKPSRSRQLCARPYAVVPLADRAGLIRFVDGTAPLFGLYRAWAKRKTFRDAQPPLGKSSTSTPPTTTQPGANPVVCRPVDHFFSKLLPALRENGITNVSSRTDWPVEVLTKVIRELMQETPSDLLARELW
;
A
#
# COMPACT_ATOMS: atom_id res chain seq x y z
N GLY A 1 -3.36 -55.69 -3.83
CA GLY A 1 -2.47 -54.69 -3.24
C GLY A 1 -2.87 -53.34 -3.77
N SER A 2 -3.66 -52.64 -2.96
CA SER A 2 -4.05 -51.23 -2.98
C SER A 2 -3.41 -50.33 -4.05
N HIS A 3 -4.15 -50.14 -5.14
CA HIS A 3 -4.16 -48.91 -5.92
C HIS A 3 -5.28 -47.99 -5.38
N ASP A 4 -5.07 -46.68 -5.49
CA ASP A 4 -6.06 -45.60 -5.36
C ASP A 4 -6.46 -45.13 -3.95
N THR A 5 -5.62 -44.27 -3.38
CA THR A 5 -6.07 -43.21 -2.44
C THR A 5 -5.60 -41.84 -2.95
N LEU A 6 -6.15 -41.41 -4.08
CA LEU A 6 -6.21 -39.99 -4.43
C LEU A 6 -7.68 -39.55 -4.41
N GLY A 7 -8.31 -39.70 -3.23
CA GLY A 7 -9.61 -39.13 -2.95
C GLY A 7 -9.47 -37.62 -2.95
N ALA A 8 -9.92 -36.99 -4.04
CA ALA A 8 -10.12 -35.56 -4.11
C ALA A 8 -11.02 -35.15 -2.94
N ASN A 9 -10.46 -34.43 -1.96
CA ASN A 9 -11.26 -33.70 -0.99
C ASN A 9 -12.09 -32.69 -1.78
N LEU A 10 -13.35 -33.01 -2.07
CA LEU A 10 -14.36 -32.00 -2.30
C LEU A 10 -14.39 -31.15 -1.04
N THR A 11 -13.70 -30.01 -1.07
CA THR A 11 -13.83 -28.98 -0.03
C THR A 11 -15.31 -28.68 0.12
N ALA A 12 -15.87 -29.09 1.25
CA ALA A 12 -17.25 -28.79 1.61
C ALA A 12 -17.49 -27.30 1.40
N ILE A 13 -18.53 -26.95 0.65
CA ILE A 13 -18.86 -25.55 0.37
C ILE A 13 -19.20 -24.89 1.71
N SER A 14 -18.38 -23.91 2.13
CA SER A 14 -18.68 -23.10 3.31
C SER A 14 -19.82 -22.13 2.97
N HIS A 15 -20.88 -22.14 3.78
CA HIS A 15 -22.00 -21.24 3.63
C HIS A 15 -21.86 -20.04 4.58
N VAL A 16 -22.56 -18.94 4.28
CA VAL A 16 -22.62 -17.80 5.20
C VAL A 16 -23.38 -18.21 6.46
N HIS A 17 -22.73 -18.13 7.62
CA HIS A 17 -23.36 -18.41 8.91
C HIS A 17 -23.93 -17.14 9.54
N ARG A 18 -23.15 -16.04 9.56
CA ARG A 18 -23.63 -14.72 9.98
C ARG A 18 -22.78 -13.57 9.43
N PHE A 19 -23.33 -12.37 9.47
CA PHE A 19 -22.57 -11.12 9.30
C PHE A 19 -22.19 -10.56 10.67
N GLU A 20 -21.05 -9.87 10.74
CA GLU A 20 -20.70 -9.13 11.95
C GLU A 20 -21.56 -7.88 12.13
N GLY A 21 -21.89 -7.53 13.38
CA GLY A 21 -22.77 -6.40 13.70
C GLY A 21 -22.14 -5.01 13.49
N SER A 22 -20.84 -4.93 13.22
CA SER A 22 -20.11 -3.70 12.97
C SER A 22 -19.55 -3.64 11.55
N VAL A 23 -19.51 -2.45 10.98
CA VAL A 23 -18.95 -2.16 9.66
C VAL A 23 -17.94 -1.02 9.80
N ASP A 24 -16.72 -1.25 9.33
CA ASP A 24 -15.69 -0.20 9.32
C ASP A 24 -15.80 0.62 8.04
N ILE A 25 -15.76 1.93 8.15
CA ILE A 25 -15.70 2.82 6.97
C ILE A 25 -14.26 3.25 6.79
N LEU A 26 -13.65 2.85 5.66
CA LEU A 26 -12.27 3.22 5.37
C LEU A 26 -12.18 4.69 4.98
N GLN A 27 -11.19 5.38 5.53
CA GLN A 27 -10.92 6.79 5.21
C GLN A 27 -10.28 6.91 3.83
N SER A 28 -11.11 6.93 2.79
CA SER A 28 -10.71 7.21 1.40
C SER A 28 -11.74 8.10 0.71
N LYS A 29 -11.46 8.53 -0.53
CA LYS A 29 -12.37 9.37 -1.33
C LYS A 29 -13.76 8.73 -1.49
N THR A 30 -13.81 7.41 -1.67
CA THR A 30 -15.06 6.66 -1.93
C THR A 30 -15.67 6.07 -0.67
N LYS A 31 -15.00 6.18 0.49
CA LYS A 31 -15.45 5.68 1.80
C LYS A 31 -16.04 4.26 1.76
N PRO A 32 -15.30 3.26 1.22
CA PRO A 32 -15.82 1.90 1.12
C PRO A 32 -16.06 1.30 2.50
N LYS A 33 -17.09 0.45 2.58
CA LYS A 33 -17.53 -0.20 3.81
C LYS A 33 -16.86 -1.57 3.91
N LYS A 34 -16.00 -1.77 4.91
CA LYS A 34 -15.43 -3.08 5.23
C LYS A 34 -16.41 -3.85 6.12
N LEU A 35 -16.88 -4.98 5.62
CA LEU A 35 -17.77 -5.90 6.32
C LEU A 35 -17.07 -7.24 6.55
N ALA A 36 -17.47 -7.93 7.60
CA ALA A 36 -16.97 -9.25 7.92
C ALA A 36 -18.10 -10.29 7.86
N ILE A 37 -17.82 -11.38 7.16
CA ILE A 37 -18.71 -12.53 7.01
C ILE A 37 -18.11 -13.69 7.78
N ILE A 38 -18.87 -14.30 8.68
CA ILE A 38 -18.50 -15.52 9.37
C ILE A 38 -19.15 -16.68 8.63
N ALA A 39 -18.34 -17.60 8.11
CA ALA A 39 -18.86 -18.77 7.41
C ALA A 39 -19.11 -19.94 8.37
N SER A 40 -19.76 -20.99 7.87
CA SER A 40 -20.07 -22.22 8.62
C SER A 40 -18.84 -22.97 9.13
N ASP A 41 -17.67 -22.72 8.55
CA ASP A 41 -16.37 -23.23 9.01
C ASP A 41 -15.79 -22.44 10.20
N GLY A 42 -16.52 -21.44 10.71
CA GLY A 42 -16.08 -20.56 11.79
C GLY A 42 -15.06 -19.50 11.39
N ARG A 43 -14.60 -19.49 10.12
CA ARG A 43 -13.62 -18.52 9.63
C ARG A 43 -14.28 -17.20 9.31
N ARG A 44 -13.50 -16.13 9.52
CA ARG A 44 -13.87 -14.76 9.20
C ARG A 44 -13.33 -14.38 7.83
N TYR A 45 -14.21 -13.90 6.97
CA TYR A 45 -13.87 -13.40 5.64
C TYR A 45 -14.23 -11.92 5.54
N ASN A 46 -13.21 -11.08 5.37
CA ASN A 46 -13.39 -9.64 5.24
C ASN A 46 -13.63 -9.25 3.77
N TYR A 47 -14.58 -8.36 3.53
CA TYR A 47 -14.92 -7.83 2.21
C TYR A 47 -15.08 -6.31 2.27
N LEU A 48 -14.76 -5.65 1.16
CA LEU A 48 -15.08 -4.25 0.90
C LEU A 48 -16.32 -4.19 0.03
N LEU A 49 -17.37 -3.58 0.56
CA LEU A 49 -18.54 -3.20 -0.21
C LEU A 49 -18.24 -1.88 -0.92
N LYS A 50 -18.28 -1.94 -2.24
CA LYS A 50 -18.19 -0.77 -3.13
C LYS A 50 -19.54 -0.54 -3.80
N GLY A 51 -20.02 0.69 -3.71
CA GLY A 51 -21.22 1.15 -4.39
C GLY A 51 -20.88 2.29 -5.35
N ARG A 52 -21.67 2.41 -6.42
CA ARG A 52 -21.45 3.35 -7.53
C ARG A 52 -20.19 3.05 -8.35
N GLU A 53 -19.68 1.83 -8.28
CA GLU A 53 -18.57 1.35 -9.10
C GLU A 53 -19.02 0.07 -9.81
N ASP A 54 -18.73 -0.03 -11.09
CA ASP A 54 -18.89 -1.27 -11.87
C ASP A 54 -17.65 -2.14 -11.65
N LEU A 55 -17.85 -3.36 -11.13
CA LEU A 55 -16.77 -4.29 -10.79
C LEU A 55 -16.64 -5.47 -11.77
N HIS A 56 -17.39 -5.47 -12.88
CA HIS A 56 -17.35 -6.58 -13.83
C HIS A 56 -15.97 -6.73 -14.47
N LEU A 57 -15.30 -5.61 -14.81
CA LEU A 57 -13.95 -5.69 -15.36
C LEU A 57 -12.96 -6.25 -14.34
N ASP A 58 -13.00 -5.79 -13.10
CA ASP A 58 -12.16 -6.30 -12.01
C ASP A 58 -12.35 -7.82 -11.81
N GLU A 59 -13.59 -8.29 -11.83
CA GLU A 59 -13.92 -9.72 -11.77
C GLU A 59 -13.25 -10.51 -12.90
N ARG A 60 -13.37 -10.03 -14.15
CA ARG A 60 -12.73 -10.70 -15.31
C ARG A 60 -11.21 -10.71 -15.22
N VAL A 61 -10.59 -9.63 -14.73
CA VAL A 61 -9.15 -9.59 -14.51
C VAL A 61 -8.72 -10.61 -13.44
N MET A 62 -9.47 -10.72 -12.34
CA MET A 62 -9.17 -11.72 -11.30
C MET A 62 -9.33 -13.16 -11.79
N GLN A 63 -10.35 -13.43 -12.62
CA GLN A 63 -10.53 -14.73 -13.27
C GLN A 63 -9.34 -15.06 -14.18
N PHE A 64 -8.92 -14.12 -15.02
CA PHE A 64 -7.76 -14.28 -15.89
C PHE A 64 -6.47 -14.58 -15.10
N LEU A 65 -6.23 -13.87 -13.99
CA LEU A 65 -5.08 -14.12 -13.13
C LEU A 65 -5.13 -15.50 -12.45
N SER A 66 -6.33 -15.99 -12.11
CA SER A 66 -6.51 -17.35 -11.57
C SER A 66 -6.08 -18.38 -12.62
N ILE A 67 -6.64 -18.30 -13.83
CA ILE A 67 -6.32 -19.22 -14.93
C ILE A 67 -4.81 -19.18 -15.25
N THR A 68 -4.23 -17.98 -15.29
CA THR A 68 -2.79 -17.81 -15.54
C THR A 68 -1.96 -18.50 -14.46
N SER A 69 -2.37 -18.38 -13.19
CA SER A 69 -1.68 -19.04 -12.08
C SER A 69 -1.81 -20.56 -12.17
N ASP A 70 -2.97 -21.09 -12.53
CA ASP A 70 -3.18 -22.53 -12.72
C ASP A 70 -2.29 -23.08 -13.85
N LEU A 71 -2.20 -22.34 -14.97
CA LEU A 71 -1.29 -22.67 -16.07
C LEU A 71 0.18 -22.65 -15.63
N LEU A 72 0.61 -21.62 -14.89
CA LEU A 72 1.97 -21.55 -14.35
C LEU A 72 2.27 -22.70 -13.38
N GLN A 73 1.30 -23.11 -12.57
CA GLN A 73 1.46 -24.22 -11.63
C GLN A 73 1.46 -25.58 -12.34
N SER A 74 0.81 -25.73 -13.49
CA SER A 74 0.86 -26.97 -14.28
C SER A 74 2.27 -27.24 -14.87
N HIS A 75 2.98 -26.18 -15.26
CA HIS A 75 4.31 -26.27 -15.88
C HIS A 75 5.43 -26.51 -14.86
N LYS A 76 6.17 -27.61 -14.99
CA LYS A 76 7.21 -28.05 -14.02
C LYS A 76 8.25 -26.96 -13.66
N PRO A 77 8.95 -26.32 -14.61
CA PRO A 77 9.90 -25.23 -14.32
C PRO A 77 9.29 -23.98 -13.66
N SER A 78 8.01 -23.70 -13.93
CA SER A 78 7.31 -22.55 -13.34
C SER A 78 6.89 -22.86 -11.91
N ARG A 79 6.36 -24.07 -11.68
CA ARG A 79 6.01 -24.59 -10.36
C ARG A 79 7.21 -24.71 -9.43
N SER A 80 8.38 -25.16 -9.92
CA SER A 80 9.59 -25.26 -9.09
C SER A 80 10.07 -23.90 -8.56
N ARG A 81 9.78 -22.81 -9.30
CA ARG A 81 10.03 -21.42 -8.89
C ARG A 81 8.86 -20.78 -8.13
N GLN A 82 7.79 -21.55 -7.86
CA GLN A 82 6.57 -21.09 -7.19
C GLN A 82 5.94 -19.87 -7.88
N LEU A 83 5.96 -19.81 -9.21
CA LEU A 83 5.36 -18.69 -9.93
C LEU A 83 3.84 -18.74 -9.85
N CYS A 84 3.24 -17.77 -9.18
CA CYS A 84 1.79 -17.58 -9.13
C CYS A 84 1.46 -16.10 -8.93
N ALA A 85 0.34 -15.66 -9.52
CA ALA A 85 -0.32 -14.46 -9.03
C ALA A 85 -1.19 -14.84 -7.80
N ARG A 86 -1.47 -13.87 -6.93
CA ARG A 86 -2.40 -14.05 -5.80
C ARG A 86 -3.70 -13.30 -6.11
N PRO A 87 -4.64 -13.89 -6.88
CA PRO A 87 -5.93 -13.27 -7.13
C PRO A 87 -6.75 -13.21 -5.83
N TYR A 88 -7.67 -12.24 -5.77
CA TYR A 88 -8.65 -12.13 -4.70
C TYR A 88 -10.06 -12.17 -5.30
N ALA A 89 -11.05 -12.52 -4.47
CA ALA A 89 -12.42 -12.63 -4.95
C ALA A 89 -13.03 -11.25 -5.19
N VAL A 90 -13.69 -11.09 -6.33
CA VAL A 90 -14.54 -9.94 -6.68
C VAL A 90 -15.92 -10.50 -7.04
N VAL A 91 -16.96 -9.98 -6.42
CA VAL A 91 -18.34 -10.45 -6.59
C VAL A 91 -19.22 -9.27 -6.97
N PRO A 92 -19.47 -9.05 -8.28
CA PRO A 92 -20.48 -8.10 -8.73
C PRO A 92 -21.85 -8.52 -8.16
N LEU A 93 -22.54 -7.58 -7.51
CA LEU A 93 -23.88 -7.80 -6.96
C LEU A 93 -24.97 -7.11 -7.81
N ALA A 94 -24.60 -6.03 -8.51
CA ALA A 94 -25.42 -5.28 -9.45
C ALA A 94 -24.50 -4.49 -10.41
N ASP A 95 -25.08 -3.85 -11.43
CA ASP A 95 -24.33 -3.06 -12.43
C ASP A 95 -23.36 -2.04 -11.85
N ARG A 96 -23.67 -1.48 -10.67
CA ARG A 96 -22.83 -0.49 -9.99
C ARG A 96 -22.62 -0.78 -8.51
N ALA A 97 -22.65 -2.05 -8.10
CA ALA A 97 -22.36 -2.44 -6.74
C ALA A 97 -21.74 -3.84 -6.67
N GLY A 98 -20.82 -4.04 -5.75
CA GLY A 98 -20.29 -5.37 -5.49
C GLY A 98 -19.32 -5.43 -4.32
N LEU A 99 -18.77 -6.62 -4.12
CA LEU A 99 -17.85 -6.95 -3.04
C LEU A 99 -16.46 -7.25 -3.58
N ILE A 100 -15.43 -6.77 -2.88
CA ILE A 100 -14.04 -7.11 -3.13
C ILE A 100 -13.48 -7.73 -1.86
N ARG A 101 -12.87 -8.91 -1.94
CA ARG A 101 -12.24 -9.54 -0.77
C ARG A 101 -11.14 -8.64 -0.23
N PHE A 102 -11.18 -8.37 1.06
CA PHE A 102 -10.12 -7.70 1.77
C PHE A 102 -9.04 -8.74 2.13
N VAL A 103 -7.80 -8.49 1.70
CA VAL A 103 -6.68 -9.38 1.99
C VAL A 103 -6.08 -8.98 3.34
N ASP A 104 -6.24 -9.83 4.33
CA ASP A 104 -5.65 -9.63 5.65
C ASP A 104 -4.16 -10.00 5.66
N GLY A 105 -3.41 -9.49 6.65
CA GLY A 105 -1.98 -9.78 6.79
C GLY A 105 -1.07 -9.08 5.76
N THR A 106 -1.57 -8.08 5.03
CA THR A 106 -0.77 -7.27 4.11
C THR A 106 -0.40 -5.91 4.70
N ALA A 107 0.83 -5.47 4.49
CA ALA A 107 1.26 -4.11 4.80
C ALA A 107 1.55 -3.33 3.49
N PRO A 108 1.04 -2.09 3.34
CA PRO A 108 1.36 -1.27 2.17
C PRO A 108 2.82 -0.80 2.25
N LEU A 109 3.55 -0.86 1.13
CA LEU A 109 4.95 -0.38 1.04
C LEU A 109 5.11 1.09 1.48
N PHE A 110 4.11 1.93 1.20
CA PHE A 110 4.13 3.32 1.65
C PHE A 110 4.11 3.45 3.18
N GLY A 111 3.48 2.52 3.90
CA GLY A 111 3.49 2.47 5.35
C GLY A 111 4.91 2.31 5.90
N LEU A 112 5.71 1.47 5.25
CA LEU A 112 7.11 1.26 5.59
C LEU A 112 7.94 2.55 5.37
N TYR A 113 7.82 3.19 4.21
CA TYR A 113 8.46 4.48 3.95
C TYR A 113 8.07 5.55 4.98
N ARG A 114 6.79 5.64 5.32
CA ARG A 114 6.28 6.60 6.31
C ARG A 114 6.86 6.35 7.70
N ALA A 115 6.96 5.09 8.11
CA ALA A 115 7.56 4.71 9.40
C ALA A 115 9.04 5.12 9.46
N TRP A 116 9.79 4.89 8.38
CA TRP A 116 11.16 5.36 8.26
C TRP A 116 11.27 6.88 8.31
N ALA A 117 10.47 7.61 7.53
CA ALA A 117 10.51 9.07 7.49
C ALA A 117 10.22 9.67 8.87
N LYS A 118 9.26 9.10 9.60
CA LYS A 118 8.96 9.48 10.99
C LYS A 118 10.18 9.24 11.89
N ARG A 119 10.83 8.07 11.83
CA ARG A 119 12.05 7.77 12.61
C ARG A 119 13.19 8.75 12.30
N LYS A 120 13.38 9.11 11.03
CA LYS A 120 14.38 10.10 10.59
C LYS A 120 14.10 11.48 11.20
N THR A 121 12.87 11.99 11.11
CA THR A 121 12.54 13.31 11.68
C THR A 121 12.70 13.35 13.20
N PHE A 122 12.35 12.28 13.92
CA PHE A 122 12.60 12.17 15.36
C PHE A 122 14.08 12.22 15.71
N ARG A 123 14.92 11.51 14.94
CA ARG A 123 16.37 11.50 15.16
C ARG A 123 16.99 12.87 14.88
N ASP A 124 16.58 13.52 13.80
CA ASP A 124 17.10 14.82 13.40
C ASP A 124 16.63 15.96 14.34
N ALA A 125 15.51 15.76 15.05
CA ALA A 125 15.00 16.69 16.06
C ALA A 125 15.65 16.53 17.45
N GLN A 126 16.47 15.50 17.67
CA GLN A 126 17.13 15.29 18.96
C GLN A 126 18.39 16.18 19.07
N PRO A 127 18.53 17.04 20.10
CA PRO A 127 19.73 17.85 20.26
C PRO A 127 20.94 16.96 20.55
N PRO A 128 22.15 17.32 20.08
CA PRO A 128 23.36 16.57 20.39
C PRO A 128 23.57 16.54 21.91
N LEU A 129 23.82 15.36 22.48
CA LEU A 129 24.23 15.23 23.88
C LEU A 129 25.55 16.02 24.05
N GLY A 130 25.46 17.14 24.75
CA GLY A 130 26.60 17.99 25.08
C GLY A 130 26.54 19.36 24.43
N LYS A 131 25.74 20.26 25.01
CA LYS A 131 26.04 21.70 25.15
C LYS A 131 25.04 22.33 26.12
N SER A 132 25.56 22.67 27.30
CA SER A 132 24.91 23.48 28.32
C SER A 132 24.56 24.88 27.79
N SER A 133 23.35 25.33 28.12
CA SER A 133 22.90 26.72 28.36
C SER A 133 23.53 27.87 27.55
N THR A 134 22.71 28.58 26.76
CA THR A 134 22.31 29.98 27.07
C THR A 134 21.23 30.51 26.09
N SER A 135 20.11 30.95 26.67
CA SER A 135 19.17 32.01 26.27
C SER A 135 18.97 32.36 24.78
N THR A 136 17.75 32.15 24.26
CA THR A 136 16.75 33.20 23.91
C THR A 136 15.45 32.49 23.45
N PRO A 137 14.24 32.88 23.91
CA PRO A 137 12.99 32.27 23.45
C PRO A 137 12.38 33.04 22.26
N PRO A 138 11.96 32.37 21.17
CA PRO A 138 10.88 32.85 20.32
C PRO A 138 9.59 32.07 20.60
N THR A 139 8.58 32.82 21.02
CA THR A 139 7.14 32.68 20.79
C THR A 139 6.56 31.30 20.46
N THR A 140 5.75 30.81 21.41
CA THR A 140 4.58 29.91 21.25
C THR A 140 4.74 28.74 20.28
N THR A 141 5.38 27.66 20.74
CA THR A 141 5.13 26.31 20.22
C THR A 141 4.54 25.47 21.35
N GLN A 142 3.34 24.94 21.14
CA GLN A 142 2.66 24.10 22.12
C GLN A 142 3.48 22.82 22.43
N PRO A 143 3.52 22.37 23.68
CA PRO A 143 4.17 21.12 24.06
C PRO A 143 3.24 19.96 23.65
N GLY A 144 3.53 19.31 22.52
CA GLY A 144 2.74 18.16 22.05
C GLY A 144 2.70 17.93 20.54
N ALA A 145 3.38 18.74 19.73
CA ALA A 145 3.39 18.56 18.28
C ALA A 145 4.19 17.30 17.89
N ASN A 146 3.48 16.20 17.63
CA ASN A 146 4.03 15.03 16.93
C ASN A 146 4.79 15.53 15.68
N PRO A 147 6.01 15.04 15.38
CA PRO A 147 6.74 15.49 14.22
C PRO A 147 5.93 15.19 12.97
N VAL A 148 5.57 16.26 12.27
CA VAL A 148 4.77 16.19 11.04
C VAL A 148 5.69 15.64 9.96
N VAL A 149 5.43 14.41 9.53
CA VAL A 149 6.10 13.84 8.36
C VAL A 149 5.66 14.63 7.13
N CYS A 150 6.63 15.25 6.45
CA CYS A 150 6.40 15.96 5.20
C CYS A 150 5.73 15.02 4.17
N ARG A 151 4.72 15.51 3.43
CA ARG A 151 4.07 14.68 2.42
C ARG A 151 5.06 14.43 1.28
N PRO A 152 5.02 13.27 0.61
CA PRO A 152 5.97 12.97 -0.47
C PRO A 152 6.00 14.03 -1.58
N VAL A 153 4.83 14.57 -1.91
CA VAL A 153 4.69 15.65 -2.90
C VAL A 153 5.40 16.91 -2.45
N ASP A 154 5.21 17.31 -1.19
CA ASP A 154 5.86 18.49 -0.61
C ASP A 154 7.38 18.30 -0.54
N HIS A 155 7.85 17.09 -0.19
CA HIS A 155 9.28 16.74 -0.17
C HIS A 155 9.89 16.86 -1.58
N PHE A 156 9.21 16.34 -2.60
CA PHE A 156 9.64 16.47 -4.00
C PHE A 156 9.73 17.93 -4.44
N PHE A 157 8.69 18.73 -4.20
CA PHE A 157 8.68 20.15 -4.59
C PHE A 157 9.71 20.98 -3.81
N SER A 158 10.02 20.63 -2.57
CA SER A 158 11.04 21.32 -1.79
C SER A 158 12.43 21.26 -2.44
N LYS A 159 12.72 20.18 -3.20
CA LYS A 159 13.97 19.99 -3.96
C LYS A 159 13.87 20.49 -5.40
N LEU A 160 12.71 20.29 -6.02
CA LEU A 160 12.49 20.71 -7.41
C LEU A 160 12.52 22.24 -7.57
N LEU A 161 11.87 22.98 -6.68
CA LEU A 161 11.73 24.43 -6.83
C LEU A 161 13.10 25.16 -6.82
N PRO A 162 14.04 24.87 -5.90
CA PRO A 162 15.40 25.41 -5.99
C PRO A 162 16.11 25.02 -7.29
N ALA A 163 16.03 23.74 -7.69
CA ALA A 163 16.71 23.25 -8.88
C ALA A 163 16.19 23.87 -10.18
N LEU A 164 14.89 24.17 -10.27
CA LEU A 164 14.30 24.91 -11.40
C LEU A 164 14.76 26.38 -11.44
N ARG A 165 14.84 27.04 -10.28
CA ARG A 165 15.34 28.42 -10.16
C ARG A 165 16.80 28.53 -10.57
N GLU A 166 17.64 27.57 -10.18
CA GLU A 166 19.05 27.48 -10.60
C GLU A 166 19.20 27.40 -12.12
N ASN A 167 18.22 26.81 -12.81
CA ASN A 167 18.20 26.66 -14.26
C ASN A 167 17.41 27.79 -14.97
N GLY A 168 17.08 28.87 -14.27
CA GLY A 168 16.42 30.05 -14.85
C GLY A 168 14.95 29.87 -15.19
N ILE A 169 14.30 28.79 -14.74
CA ILE A 169 12.89 28.52 -15.02
C ILE A 169 12.02 29.15 -13.95
N THR A 170 11.30 30.20 -14.32
CA THR A 170 10.37 30.93 -13.45
C THR A 170 8.94 30.39 -13.52
N ASN A 171 8.56 29.79 -14.66
CA ASN A 171 7.23 29.22 -14.85
C ASN A 171 7.15 27.78 -14.32
N VAL A 172 6.83 27.65 -13.03
CA VAL A 172 6.66 26.36 -12.35
C VAL A 172 5.37 25.63 -12.75
N SER A 173 4.40 26.32 -13.37
CA SER A 173 3.09 25.75 -13.69
C SER A 173 3.13 24.79 -14.88
N SER A 174 4.05 25.03 -15.82
CA SER A 174 4.16 24.24 -17.06
C SER A 174 5.13 23.07 -16.87
N ARG A 175 4.59 21.88 -16.57
CA ARG A 175 5.40 20.67 -16.35
C ARG A 175 6.09 20.15 -17.60
N THR A 176 5.57 20.49 -18.78
CA THR A 176 6.16 20.10 -20.08
C THR A 176 7.50 20.77 -20.31
N ASP A 177 7.72 21.92 -19.69
CA ASP A 177 8.88 22.77 -19.93
C ASP A 177 10.02 22.47 -18.93
N TRP A 178 9.85 21.44 -18.09
CA TRP A 178 10.83 21.05 -17.08
C TRP A 178 11.95 20.20 -17.70
N PRO A 179 13.23 20.61 -17.61
CA PRO A 179 14.35 19.87 -18.16
C PRO A 179 14.50 18.50 -17.49
N VAL A 180 14.78 17.49 -18.30
CA VAL A 180 14.94 16.11 -17.84
C VAL A 180 16.17 15.99 -16.92
N GLU A 181 17.20 16.79 -17.16
CA GLU A 181 18.43 16.84 -16.37
C GLU A 181 18.13 17.27 -14.93
N VAL A 182 17.27 18.28 -14.76
CA VAL A 182 16.85 18.79 -13.45
C VAL A 182 16.03 17.72 -12.71
N LEU A 183 15.06 17.10 -13.39
CA LEU A 183 14.25 16.03 -12.80
C LEU A 183 15.10 14.84 -12.38
N THR A 184 16.08 14.47 -13.21
CA THR A 184 17.01 13.37 -12.92
C THR A 184 17.90 13.71 -11.73
N LYS A 185 18.41 14.95 -11.64
CA LYS A 185 19.18 15.44 -10.47
C LYS A 185 18.35 15.31 -9.19
N VAL A 186 17.12 15.81 -9.19
CA VAL A 186 16.20 15.76 -8.04
C VAL A 186 15.89 14.32 -7.62
N ILE A 187 15.60 13.42 -8.57
CA ILE A 187 15.35 12.01 -8.26
C ILE A 187 16.59 11.36 -7.62
N ARG A 188 17.78 11.60 -8.16
CA ARG A 188 19.03 11.05 -7.59
C ARG A 188 19.27 11.54 -6.16
N GLU A 189 19.04 12.82 -5.88
CA GLU A 189 19.15 13.37 -4.53
C GLU A 189 18.16 12.68 -3.56
N LEU A 190 16.88 12.52 -3.97
CA LEU A 190 15.87 11.83 -3.18
C LEU A 190 16.20 10.35 -2.93
N MET A 191 16.80 9.69 -3.92
CA MET A 191 17.28 8.31 -3.80
C MET A 191 18.46 8.20 -2.83
N GLN A 192 19.38 9.17 -2.81
CA GLN A 192 20.50 9.18 -1.86
C GLN A 192 20.05 9.42 -0.41
N GLU A 193 18.97 10.19 -0.21
CA GLU A 193 18.41 10.45 1.12
C GLU A 193 17.68 9.25 1.73
N THR A 194 17.21 8.32 0.90
CA THR A 194 16.38 7.17 1.31
C THR A 194 17.19 5.89 1.23
N PRO A 195 17.30 5.10 2.32
CA PRO A 195 18.06 3.86 2.30
C PRO A 195 17.41 2.85 1.33
N SER A 196 18.23 2.21 0.50
CA SER A 196 17.79 1.21 -0.49
C SER A 196 17.40 -0.13 0.12
N ASP A 197 17.85 -0.41 1.35
CA ASP A 197 17.64 -1.66 2.07
C ASP A 197 16.43 -1.63 3.01
N LEU A 198 15.58 -0.60 2.91
CA LEU A 198 14.43 -0.41 3.79
C LEU A 198 13.51 -1.62 3.83
N LEU A 199 13.18 -2.18 2.66
CA LEU A 199 12.33 -3.35 2.55
C LEU A 199 13.02 -4.60 3.06
N ALA A 200 14.31 -4.76 2.75
CA ALA A 200 15.08 -5.92 3.20
C ALA A 200 15.11 -5.97 4.73
N ARG A 201 15.47 -4.85 5.39
CA ARG A 201 15.56 -4.78 6.86
C ARG A 201 14.28 -5.14 7.61
N GLU A 202 13.12 -5.03 6.98
CA GLU A 202 11.84 -5.32 7.65
C GLU A 202 11.32 -6.74 7.33
N LEU A 203 12.00 -7.45 6.44
CA LEU A 203 11.73 -8.86 6.12
C LEU A 203 12.64 -9.83 6.89
N TRP A 204 13.74 -9.36 7.49
CA TRP A 204 14.76 -10.16 8.20
C TRP A 204 14.69 -10.00 9.71
#